data_AF-A0A9E3TT77-F1
#
_entry.id   AF-A0A9E3TT77-F1
#
_cell.length_a   1.000
_cell.length_b   1.000
_cell.length_c   1.000
_cell.angle_alpha   90.00
_cell.angle_beta   90.00
_cell.angle_gamma   90.00
#
_symmetry.space_group_name_H-M   'P 1'
#
loop_
_entity.id
_entity.type
_entity.pdbx_description
1 polymer ?
#
loop_
_entity_poly.entity_id
_entity_poly.type
_entity_poly.pdbx_seq_one_letter_code
_entity_poly.pdbx_strand_id
1 'polypeptide(L)'
;MRVKPERRISYGVIVSLGDTYDIHNSELRLHVNALNHPHSDRSSAATSYTLLEQVRQQDQAAWFRLTELYGPLIYHWCRQSGLQAEDSADILQEVFRSLVTHIGGFERSKANGSFRAWLYTITRNKIRDHFSVRADKPTAAGGTDAHLQLLGVPDRELDESQLDQCFGGLMHRALNIVRGEIKETTWLAFWRSTMDDIAPAAVADELGISVASVWQAKSRVIRRLRELVD
;
A
#
# COMPACT_ATOMS: atom_id res chain seq x y z
N MET A 1 46.67 -31.35 10.47
CA MET A 1 46.61 -30.02 9.81
C MET A 1 45.40 -30.05 8.89
N ARG A 2 44.25 -29.52 9.35
CA ARG A 2 42.95 -29.60 8.62
C ARG A 2 42.68 -28.22 8.04
N VAL A 3 42.87 -28.07 6.73
CA VAL A 3 42.63 -26.82 6.00
C VAL A 3 41.11 -26.65 5.84
N LYS A 4 40.57 -25.55 6.39
CA LYS A 4 39.17 -25.13 6.16
C LYS A 4 39.03 -24.60 4.72
N PRO A 5 37.94 -24.90 4.01
CA PRO A 5 37.65 -24.19 2.77
C PRO A 5 37.04 -22.81 3.11
N GLU A 6 37.77 -21.76 2.77
CA GLU A 6 37.26 -20.38 2.75
C GLU A 6 36.20 -20.26 1.65
N ARG A 7 34.92 -20.16 2.02
CA ARG A 7 33.89 -19.67 1.10
C ARG A 7 33.98 -18.15 1.04
N ARG A 8 34.80 -17.64 0.12
CA ARG A 8 34.68 -16.26 -0.37
C ARG A 8 33.46 -16.20 -1.28
N ILE A 9 32.32 -15.77 -0.72
CA ILE A 9 31.18 -15.35 -1.54
C ILE A 9 31.48 -13.92 -1.97
N SER A 10 32.01 -13.77 -3.18
CA SER A 10 32.15 -12.47 -3.84
C SER A 10 30.76 -11.91 -4.08
N TYR A 11 30.37 -10.90 -3.28
CA TYR A 11 29.23 -10.03 -3.58
C TYR A 11 29.59 -9.17 -4.79
N GLY A 12 29.32 -9.68 -5.98
CA GLY A 12 29.60 -9.00 -7.24
C GLY A 12 28.54 -9.32 -8.27
N VAL A 13 27.65 -8.35 -8.48
CA VAL A 13 26.94 -8.10 -9.74
C VAL A 13 26.11 -9.27 -10.28
N ILE A 14 24.84 -9.33 -9.88
CA ILE A 14 23.77 -9.83 -10.75
C ILE A 14 22.70 -8.75 -10.85
N VAL A 15 23.06 -7.68 -11.58
CA VAL A 15 22.09 -6.87 -12.31
C VAL A 15 22.23 -7.32 -13.77
N SER A 16 21.40 -8.27 -14.17
CA SER A 16 21.07 -8.49 -15.57
C SER A 16 19.55 -8.40 -15.69
N LEU A 17 19.12 -7.18 -16.01
CA LEU A 17 17.86 -6.92 -16.70
C LEU A 17 17.84 -7.77 -17.97
N GLY A 18 16.86 -8.66 -18.06
CA GLY A 18 16.57 -9.46 -19.24
C GLY A 18 15.08 -9.39 -19.52
N ASP A 19 14.69 -8.30 -20.19
CA ASP A 19 13.53 -8.16 -21.06
C ASP A 19 12.16 -8.44 -20.45
N THR A 20 11.52 -7.43 -19.86
CA THR A 20 10.09 -7.51 -19.46
C THR A 20 9.81 -8.68 -18.50
N TYR A 21 10.47 -8.72 -17.33
CA TYR A 21 10.34 -9.77 -16.30
C TYR A 21 8.92 -9.82 -15.66
N ASP A 22 7.96 -10.29 -16.48
CA ASP A 22 6.57 -10.73 -16.32
C ASP A 22 5.54 -9.78 -15.64
N ILE A 23 5.03 -8.80 -16.39
CA ILE A 23 3.87 -7.87 -16.15
C ILE A 23 3.21 -7.94 -14.72
N HIS A 24 3.73 -7.18 -13.73
CA HIS A 24 3.30 -7.14 -12.30
C HIS A 24 3.44 -8.45 -11.46
N ASN A 25 4.25 -9.41 -11.90
CA ASN A 25 4.82 -10.60 -11.25
C ASN A 25 4.21 -11.16 -9.92
N SER A 26 2.99 -11.72 -9.82
CA SER A 26 1.79 -11.73 -10.69
C SER A 26 0.56 -11.30 -9.84
N GLU A 27 0.32 -9.98 -9.92
CA GLU A 27 -0.46 -9.01 -9.13
C GLU A 27 -0.19 -8.96 -7.61
N LEU A 28 1.03 -8.51 -7.29
CA LEU A 28 1.77 -8.88 -6.07
C LEU A 28 2.07 -10.36 -6.19
N ARG A 29 1.84 -11.25 -5.23
CA ARG A 29 1.76 -12.68 -5.62
C ARG A 29 0.83 -13.55 -4.77
N LEU A 30 -0.51 -13.46 -4.72
CA LEU A 30 -1.52 -12.44 -5.06
C LEU A 30 -1.87 -11.68 -3.76
N HIS A 31 -1.45 -10.42 -3.68
CA HIS A 31 -1.27 -9.60 -2.46
C HIS A 31 -0.23 -10.11 -1.42
N VAL A 32 0.70 -10.96 -1.88
CA VAL A 32 1.69 -11.78 -1.16
C VAL A 32 1.06 -13.05 -0.54
N ASN A 33 0.11 -13.63 -1.29
CA ASN A 33 -0.77 -14.76 -0.98
C ASN A 33 -1.71 -14.54 0.21
N ALA A 34 -2.36 -13.37 0.14
CA ALA A 34 -3.37 -12.83 1.06
C ALA A 34 -3.05 -13.12 2.53
N LEU A 35 -1.74 -13.02 2.83
CA LEU A 35 -1.17 -13.15 4.15
C LEU A 35 -1.43 -14.53 4.83
N ASN A 36 -1.59 -15.66 4.11
CA ASN A 36 -1.58 -17.09 4.58
C ASN A 36 -2.55 -17.56 5.74
N HIS A 37 -3.83 -17.89 5.43
CA HIS A 37 -5.05 -18.06 6.30
C HIS A 37 -5.32 -19.38 7.11
N PRO A 38 -6.24 -19.40 8.14
CA PRO A 38 -7.67 -19.81 8.00
C PRO A 38 -8.65 -18.82 8.70
N HIS A 39 -9.81 -18.41 8.21
CA HIS A 39 -10.74 -18.87 7.17
C HIS A 39 -11.09 -17.69 6.25
N SER A 40 -11.46 -18.03 5.02
CA SER A 40 -11.99 -17.15 3.98
C SER A 40 -13.12 -16.24 4.48
N ASP A 41 -12.81 -14.97 4.69
CA ASP A 41 -13.71 -13.87 4.32
C ASP A 41 -12.88 -12.62 4.00
N ARG A 42 -13.39 -11.78 3.10
CA ARG A 42 -12.71 -10.73 2.31
C ARG A 42 -12.09 -9.60 3.14
N SER A 43 -11.01 -9.86 3.87
CA SER A 43 -10.39 -8.88 4.79
C SER A 43 -8.93 -8.51 4.49
N SER A 44 -8.44 -8.74 3.27
CA SER A 44 -7.06 -8.40 2.84
C SER A 44 -6.81 -6.88 2.68
N ALA A 45 -7.67 -6.02 3.22
CA ALA A 45 -7.82 -4.61 2.86
C ALA A 45 -7.54 -3.61 4.00
N ALA A 46 -7.08 -4.06 5.15
CA ALA A 46 -7.32 -3.33 6.39
C ALA A 46 -6.04 -2.75 7.00
N THR A 47 -5.75 -1.46 6.93
CA THR A 47 -4.55 -0.86 7.56
C THR A 47 -4.30 -1.30 9.00
N SER A 48 -3.03 -1.47 9.36
CA SER A 48 -2.69 -2.01 10.67
C SER A 48 -3.19 -1.22 11.84
N TYR A 49 -3.86 -1.96 12.73
CA TYR A 49 -4.20 -1.49 14.06
C TYR A 49 -2.96 -0.89 14.76
N THR A 50 -1.78 -1.48 14.53
CA THR A 50 -0.52 -0.96 15.08
C THR A 50 -0.08 0.38 14.48
N LEU A 51 -0.16 0.55 13.15
CA LEU A 51 0.15 1.82 12.48
C LEU A 51 -0.85 2.91 12.87
N LEU A 52 -2.14 2.59 12.91
CA LEU A 52 -3.19 3.54 13.30
C LEU A 52 -3.09 3.95 14.78
N GLU A 53 -2.78 3.01 15.68
CA GLU A 53 -2.49 3.32 17.09
C GLU A 53 -1.26 4.22 17.25
N GLN A 54 -0.18 3.97 16.50
CA GLN A 54 0.99 4.85 16.53
C GLN A 54 0.65 6.26 16.05
N VAL A 55 -0.15 6.38 14.99
CA VAL A 55 -0.63 7.69 14.51
C VAL A 55 -1.51 8.38 15.55
N ARG A 56 -2.37 7.65 16.28
CA ARG A 56 -3.16 8.19 17.40
C ARG A 56 -2.29 8.70 18.53
N GLN A 57 -1.16 8.05 18.77
CA GLN A 57 -0.16 8.46 19.76
C GLN A 57 0.73 9.61 19.26
N GLN A 58 0.39 10.23 18.12
CA GLN A 58 1.12 11.35 17.51
C GLN A 58 2.57 10.99 17.14
N ASP A 59 2.85 9.71 16.86
CA ASP A 59 4.16 9.27 16.37
C ASP A 59 4.41 9.84 14.96
N GLN A 60 5.44 10.68 14.85
CA GLN A 60 5.81 11.34 13.59
C GLN A 60 6.30 10.35 12.51
N ALA A 61 6.98 9.28 12.89
CA ALA A 61 7.45 8.27 11.95
C ALA A 61 6.29 7.43 11.42
N ALA A 62 5.31 7.11 12.26
CA ALA A 62 4.08 6.45 11.84
C ALA A 62 3.25 7.35 10.91
N TRP A 63 3.15 8.65 11.22
CA TRP A 63 2.52 9.63 10.34
C TRP A 63 3.18 9.67 8.96
N PHE A 64 4.51 9.77 8.91
CA PHE A 64 5.26 9.78 7.65
C PHE A 64 4.97 8.52 6.81
N ARG A 65 5.06 7.32 7.42
CA ARG A 65 4.74 6.06 6.72
C ARG A 65 3.31 6.01 6.21
N LEU A 66 2.34 6.49 7.00
CA LEU A 66 0.94 6.56 6.59
C LEU A 66 0.79 7.46 5.35
N THR A 67 1.44 8.63 5.34
CA THR A 67 1.38 9.55 4.20
C THR A 67 2.05 8.99 2.95
N GLU A 68 3.18 8.28 3.07
CA GLU A 68 3.83 7.61 1.94
C GLU A 68 2.98 6.47 1.37
N LEU A 69 2.31 5.70 2.23
CA LEU A 69 1.46 4.58 1.81
C LEU A 69 0.19 5.04 1.12
N TYR A 70 -0.54 5.96 1.75
CA TYR A 70 -1.89 6.35 1.34
C TYR A 70 -1.93 7.60 0.46
N GLY A 71 -0.88 8.44 0.48
CA GLY A 71 -0.86 9.68 -0.28
C GLY A 71 -1.07 9.49 -1.78
N PRO A 72 -0.29 8.60 -2.45
CA PRO A 72 -0.48 8.34 -3.86
C PRO A 72 -1.82 7.67 -4.19
N LEU A 73 -2.42 6.93 -3.24
CA LEU A 73 -3.74 6.33 -3.41
C LEU A 73 -4.84 7.40 -3.41
N ILE A 74 -4.80 8.30 -2.42
CA ILE A 74 -5.74 9.44 -2.35
C ILE A 74 -5.58 10.32 -3.58
N TYR A 75 -4.34 10.64 -3.98
CA TYR A 75 -4.08 11.42 -5.18
C TYR A 75 -4.64 10.76 -6.44
N HIS A 76 -4.49 9.43 -6.57
CA HIS A 76 -5.09 8.68 -7.67
C HIS A 76 -6.61 8.83 -7.69
N TRP A 77 -7.29 8.71 -6.56
CA TRP A 77 -8.74 8.93 -6.47
C TRP A 77 -9.15 10.35 -6.89
N CYS A 78 -8.43 11.39 -6.43
CA CYS A 78 -8.67 12.76 -6.87
C CYS A 78 -8.56 12.92 -8.38
N ARG A 79 -7.51 12.36 -8.98
CA ARG A 79 -7.27 12.40 -10.44
C ARG A 79 -8.33 11.64 -11.22
N GLN A 80 -8.76 10.48 -10.70
CA GLN A 80 -9.83 9.69 -11.29
C GLN A 80 -11.18 10.41 -11.26
N SER A 81 -11.42 11.23 -10.23
CA SER A 81 -12.60 12.10 -10.13
C SER A 81 -12.51 13.39 -10.97
N GLY A 82 -11.47 13.54 -11.79
CA GLY A 82 -11.34 14.67 -12.72
C GLY A 82 -10.69 15.93 -12.14
N LEU A 83 -10.14 15.89 -10.92
CA LEU A 83 -9.47 17.05 -10.34
C LEU A 83 -8.16 17.37 -11.06
N GLN A 84 -7.85 18.67 -11.18
CA GLN A 84 -6.53 19.11 -11.62
C GLN A 84 -5.46 18.81 -10.56
N ALA A 85 -4.18 18.93 -10.92
CA ALA A 85 -3.09 18.48 -10.06
C ALA A 85 -3.00 19.32 -8.77
N GLU A 86 -3.21 20.64 -8.90
CA GLU A 86 -3.25 21.58 -7.79
C GLU A 86 -4.41 21.27 -6.85
N ASP A 87 -5.64 21.16 -7.39
CA ASP A 87 -6.82 20.78 -6.62
C ASP A 87 -6.65 19.41 -5.94
N SER A 88 -6.00 18.45 -6.61
CA SER A 88 -5.74 17.13 -6.04
C SER A 88 -4.76 17.21 -4.86
N ALA A 89 -3.75 18.08 -4.93
CA ALA A 89 -2.80 18.29 -3.84
C ALA A 89 -3.46 18.99 -2.63
N ASP A 90 -4.35 19.93 -2.87
CA ASP A 90 -5.10 20.61 -1.81
C ASP A 90 -6.06 19.65 -1.10
N ILE A 91 -6.82 18.85 -1.87
CA ILE A 91 -7.71 17.83 -1.31
C ILE A 91 -6.93 16.76 -0.56
N LEU A 92 -5.77 16.34 -1.06
CA LEU A 92 -4.89 15.42 -0.35
C LEU A 92 -4.52 15.94 1.05
N GLN A 93 -4.16 17.22 1.16
CA GLN A 93 -3.85 17.85 2.46
C GLN A 93 -5.09 17.90 3.37
N GLU A 94 -6.25 18.24 2.82
CA GLU A 94 -7.50 18.25 3.59
C GLU A 94 -7.91 16.88 4.09
N VAL A 95 -7.73 15.84 3.28
CA VAL A 95 -8.00 14.45 3.67
C VAL A 95 -7.10 14.05 4.82
N PHE A 96 -5.80 14.34 4.74
CA PHE A 96 -4.87 14.05 5.85
C PHE A 96 -5.19 14.85 7.12
N ARG A 97 -5.59 16.12 7.00
CA ARG A 97 -6.04 16.93 8.14
C ARG A 97 -7.30 16.36 8.79
N SER A 98 -8.26 15.92 7.97
CA SER A 98 -9.49 15.25 8.42
C SER A 98 -9.17 13.94 9.11
N LEU A 99 -8.24 13.16 8.55
CA LEU A 99 -7.79 11.89 9.11
C LEU A 99 -7.22 12.09 10.52
N VAL A 100 -6.28 13.02 10.74
CA VAL A 100 -5.72 13.28 12.08
C VAL A 100 -6.80 13.68 13.08
N THR A 101 -7.76 14.49 12.64
CA THR A 101 -8.88 14.94 13.50
C THR A 101 -9.80 13.78 13.90
N HIS A 102 -10.04 12.82 13.01
CA HIS A 102 -11.06 11.78 13.20
C HIS A 102 -10.51 10.39 13.53
N ILE A 103 -9.20 10.15 13.40
CA ILE A 103 -8.59 8.84 13.63
C ILE A 103 -8.76 8.35 15.07
N GLY A 104 -8.87 9.26 16.05
CA GLY A 104 -9.14 8.91 17.45
C GLY A 104 -10.48 8.19 17.65
N GLY A 105 -11.50 8.50 16.84
CA GLY A 105 -12.83 7.86 16.90
C GLY A 105 -13.02 6.69 15.93
N PHE A 106 -12.00 6.36 15.13
CA PHE A 106 -12.09 5.27 14.16
C PHE A 106 -12.09 3.89 14.85
N GLU A 107 -13.24 3.38 15.25
CA GLU A 107 -13.32 2.00 15.73
C GLU A 107 -13.45 1.03 14.55
N ARG A 108 -12.49 0.10 14.46
CA ARG A 108 -12.56 -1.04 13.53
C ARG A 108 -13.66 -1.99 14.00
N SER A 109 -14.90 -1.70 13.66
CA SER A 109 -16.04 -2.59 13.85
C SER A 109 -16.34 -3.34 12.54
N LYS A 110 -16.91 -4.55 12.63
CA LYS A 110 -17.39 -5.28 11.44
C LYS A 110 -18.42 -4.49 10.62
N ALA A 111 -19.02 -3.44 11.18
CA ALA A 111 -20.00 -2.59 10.51
C ALA A 111 -19.37 -1.39 9.77
N ASN A 112 -18.13 -1.00 10.07
CA ASN A 112 -17.52 0.24 9.57
C ASN A 112 -16.62 0.06 8.33
N GLY A 113 -16.50 -1.17 7.79
CA GLY A 113 -15.65 -1.47 6.64
C GLY A 113 -14.14 -1.39 6.94
N SER A 114 -13.31 -1.45 5.89
CA SER A 114 -11.86 -1.32 5.98
C SER A 114 -11.43 0.15 6.19
N PHE A 115 -10.24 0.39 6.77
CA PHE A 115 -9.68 1.74 6.82
C PHE A 115 -9.60 2.40 5.44
N ARG A 116 -9.33 1.62 4.39
CA ARG A 116 -9.36 2.09 3.00
C ARG A 116 -10.73 2.63 2.60
N ALA A 117 -11.80 1.89 2.92
CA ALA A 117 -13.16 2.31 2.63
C ALA A 117 -13.51 3.61 3.39
N TRP A 118 -13.16 3.68 4.68
CA TRP A 118 -13.34 4.90 5.47
C TRP A 118 -12.55 6.10 4.92
N LEU A 119 -11.28 5.89 4.54
CA LEU A 119 -10.44 6.91 3.93
C LEU A 119 -10.99 7.36 2.57
N TYR A 120 -11.53 6.43 1.78
CA TYR A 120 -12.21 6.75 0.53
C TYR A 120 -13.47 7.59 0.79
N THR A 121 -14.28 7.27 1.81
CA THR A 121 -15.43 8.09 2.20
C THR A 121 -15.02 9.52 2.54
N ILE A 122 -13.95 9.71 3.31
CA ILE A 122 -13.40 11.05 3.60
C ILE A 122 -13.01 11.75 2.29
N THR A 123 -12.24 11.06 1.44
CA THR A 123 -11.74 11.62 0.17
C THR A 123 -12.88 12.03 -0.76
N ARG A 124 -13.89 11.16 -0.93
CA ARG A 124 -15.07 11.42 -1.74
C ARG A 124 -15.88 12.62 -1.22
N ASN A 125 -16.07 12.71 0.10
CA ASN A 125 -16.76 13.86 0.68
C ASN A 125 -16.01 15.17 0.38
N LYS A 126 -14.68 15.18 0.50
CA LYS A 126 -13.85 16.35 0.17
C LYS A 126 -13.92 16.72 -1.32
N ILE A 127 -13.88 15.74 -2.21
CA ILE A 127 -14.07 15.95 -3.65
C ILE A 127 -15.45 16.56 -3.94
N ARG A 128 -16.52 16.01 -3.35
CA ARG A 128 -17.88 16.53 -3.51
C ARG A 128 -18.02 17.97 -3.00
N ASP A 129 -17.46 18.25 -1.83
CA ASP A 129 -17.50 19.59 -1.24
C ASP A 129 -16.75 20.59 -2.13
N HIS A 130 -15.62 20.20 -2.71
CA HIS A 130 -14.86 21.02 -3.66
C HIS A 130 -15.68 21.41 -4.90
N PHE A 131 -16.35 20.43 -5.54
CA PHE A 131 -17.19 20.70 -6.70
C PHE A 131 -18.45 21.50 -6.33
N SER A 132 -19.06 21.25 -5.17
CA SER A 132 -20.24 21.99 -4.69
C SER A 132 -19.92 23.47 -4.46
N VAL A 133 -18.80 23.79 -3.80
CA VAL A 133 -18.36 25.18 -3.57
C VAL A 133 -18.04 25.91 -4.88
N ARG A 134 -17.51 25.19 -5.90
CA ARG A 134 -17.28 25.77 -7.23
C ARG A 134 -18.57 26.03 -8.00
N ALA A 135 -19.58 25.17 -7.87
CA ALA A 135 -20.88 25.37 -8.50
C ALA A 135 -21.63 26.58 -7.92
N ASP A 136 -21.46 26.86 -6.62
CA ASP A 136 -22.16 27.94 -5.90
C ASP A 136 -21.47 29.31 -6.03
N LYS A 137 -20.26 29.36 -6.61
CA LYS A 137 -19.58 30.63 -6.95
C LYS A 137 -20.02 31.06 -8.36
N PRO A 138 -20.79 32.16 -8.50
CA PRO A 138 -21.18 32.68 -9.81
C PRO A 138 -19.97 33.35 -10.47
N THR A 139 -19.06 32.54 -11.01
CA THR A 139 -18.03 33.03 -11.92
C THR A 139 -18.67 33.08 -13.30
N ALA A 140 -18.81 34.30 -13.81
CA ALA A 140 -19.42 34.62 -15.09
C ALA A 140 -18.60 34.06 -16.27
N ALA A 141 -18.68 32.75 -16.50
CA ALA A 141 -18.42 32.04 -17.76
C ALA A 141 -18.69 30.54 -17.54
N GLY A 142 -19.79 30.01 -18.07
CA GLY A 142 -19.98 28.56 -18.19
C GLY A 142 -20.75 27.85 -17.08
N GLY A 143 -21.91 28.37 -16.66
CA GLY A 143 -22.82 27.70 -15.71
C GLY A 143 -23.26 26.28 -16.14
N THR A 144 -23.15 25.94 -17.43
CA THR A 144 -23.41 24.59 -17.94
C THR A 144 -22.26 23.62 -17.66
N ASP A 145 -21.00 24.08 -17.66
CA ASP A 145 -19.82 23.21 -17.55
C ASP A 145 -19.56 22.79 -16.08
N ALA A 146 -19.76 23.70 -15.13
CA ALA A 146 -19.70 23.39 -13.70
C ALA A 146 -20.85 22.47 -13.25
N HIS A 147 -22.04 22.65 -13.82
CA HIS A 147 -23.20 21.77 -13.56
C HIS A 147 -23.01 20.37 -14.19
N LEU A 148 -22.41 20.30 -15.38
CA LEU A 148 -22.03 19.02 -16.02
C LEU A 148 -20.90 18.31 -15.28
N GLN A 149 -19.96 19.02 -14.64
CA GLN A 149 -18.95 18.42 -13.78
C GLN A 149 -19.57 17.86 -12.48
N LEU A 150 -20.54 18.56 -11.88
CA LEU A 150 -21.27 18.06 -10.70
C LEU A 150 -22.12 16.82 -11.02
N LEU A 151 -22.77 16.80 -12.20
CA LEU A 151 -23.50 15.64 -12.72
C LEU A 151 -22.58 14.54 -13.26
N GLY A 152 -21.34 14.89 -13.58
CA GLY A 152 -20.32 14.06 -14.22
C GLY A 152 -19.32 13.45 -13.27
N VAL A 153 -19.30 13.83 -11.99
CA VAL A 153 -18.77 12.97 -10.93
C VAL A 153 -19.83 11.89 -10.74
N PRO A 154 -19.66 10.69 -11.32
CA PRO A 154 -20.65 9.67 -11.11
C PRO A 154 -20.78 9.45 -9.60
N ASP A 155 -22.01 9.24 -9.12
CA ASP A 155 -22.25 8.66 -7.80
C ASP A 155 -21.82 7.19 -7.78
N ARG A 156 -20.58 6.96 -8.23
CA ARG A 156 -19.93 5.68 -8.25
C ARG A 156 -19.36 5.55 -6.86
N GLU A 157 -20.14 4.95 -5.97
CA GLU A 157 -19.51 4.16 -4.92
C GLU A 157 -18.46 3.29 -5.64
N LEU A 158 -17.18 3.51 -5.33
CA LEU A 158 -16.17 2.55 -5.76
C LEU A 158 -16.60 1.27 -5.08
N ASP A 159 -17.10 0.32 -5.86
CA ASP A 159 -17.33 -1.01 -5.36
C ASP A 159 -16.00 -1.56 -4.82
N GLU A 160 -16.10 -2.58 -3.97
CA GLU A 160 -14.92 -3.19 -3.35
C GLU A 160 -13.88 -3.64 -4.39
N SER A 161 -14.31 -3.99 -5.61
CA SER A 161 -13.42 -4.40 -6.70
C SER A 161 -12.53 -3.26 -7.21
N GLN A 162 -13.04 -2.03 -7.24
CA GLN A 162 -12.27 -0.84 -7.64
C GLN A 162 -11.29 -0.40 -6.54
N LEU A 163 -11.68 -0.56 -5.26
CA LEU A 163 -10.75 -0.38 -4.13
C LEU A 163 -9.63 -1.43 -4.15
N ASP A 164 -9.92 -2.65 -4.56
CA ASP A 164 -8.95 -3.74 -4.67
C ASP A 164 -8.02 -3.59 -5.87
N GLN A 165 -8.47 -3.04 -7.01
CA GLN A 165 -7.56 -2.70 -8.12
C GLN A 165 -6.50 -1.67 -7.71
N CYS A 166 -6.86 -0.71 -6.84
CA CYS A 166 -5.91 0.26 -6.32
C CYS A 166 -4.95 -0.32 -5.25
N PHE A 167 -5.28 -1.49 -4.70
CA PHE A 167 -4.54 -2.14 -3.62
C PHE A 167 -3.18 -2.68 -4.10
N GLY A 168 -3.08 -3.06 -5.38
CA GLY A 168 -1.83 -3.40 -6.06
C GLY A 168 -0.72 -2.37 -5.83
N GLY A 169 -1.04 -1.10 -6.11
CA GLY A 169 -0.12 0.02 -5.94
C GLY A 169 0.24 0.31 -4.48
N LEU A 170 -0.71 0.11 -3.55
CA LEU A 170 -0.46 0.29 -2.12
C LEU A 170 0.52 -0.76 -1.59
N MET A 171 0.30 -2.02 -1.91
CA MET A 171 1.17 -3.08 -1.42
C MET A 171 2.57 -2.99 -2.05
N HIS A 172 2.68 -2.55 -3.30
CA HIS A 172 3.99 -2.28 -3.90
C HIS A 172 4.78 -1.22 -3.10
N ARG A 173 4.11 -0.16 -2.62
CA ARG A 173 4.73 0.83 -1.74
C ARG A 173 5.11 0.23 -0.38
N ALA A 174 4.23 -0.57 0.22
CA ALA A 174 4.54 -1.26 1.47
C ALA A 174 5.78 -2.16 1.34
N LEU A 175 5.90 -2.93 0.25
CA LEU A 175 7.07 -3.75 -0.04
C LEU A 175 8.36 -2.93 -0.15
N ASN A 176 8.30 -1.75 -0.78
CA ASN A 176 9.46 -0.86 -0.89
C ASN A 176 9.90 -0.32 0.48
N ILE A 177 8.95 0.04 1.35
CA ILE A 177 9.26 0.47 2.73
C ILE A 177 9.95 -0.67 3.48
N VAL A 178 9.38 -1.88 3.43
CA VAL A 178 9.94 -3.05 4.15
C VAL A 178 11.32 -3.43 3.63
N ARG A 179 11.55 -3.34 2.32
CA ARG A 179 12.86 -3.58 1.71
C ARG A 179 13.94 -2.66 2.29
N GLY A 180 13.62 -1.39 2.53
CA GLY A 180 14.55 -0.41 3.12
C GLY A 180 14.89 -0.67 4.59
N GLU A 181 14.04 -1.37 5.33
CA GLU A 181 14.20 -1.63 6.78
C GLU A 181 14.89 -2.97 7.10
N ILE A 182 14.94 -3.89 6.14
CA ILE A 182 15.40 -5.28 6.35
C ILE A 182 16.76 -5.51 5.71
N LYS A 183 17.60 -6.33 6.35
CA LYS A 183 18.90 -6.74 5.80
C LYS A 183 18.73 -7.43 4.44
N GLU A 184 19.59 -7.08 3.48
CA GLU A 184 19.54 -7.59 2.11
C GLU A 184 19.49 -9.13 2.03
N THR A 185 20.23 -9.85 2.88
CA THR A 185 20.20 -11.33 2.90
C THR A 185 18.86 -11.90 3.32
N THR A 186 18.15 -11.22 4.23
CA THR A 186 16.79 -11.61 4.67
C THR A 186 15.77 -11.26 3.58
N TRP A 187 15.94 -10.10 2.93
CA TRP A 187 15.11 -9.70 1.80
C TRP A 187 15.23 -10.68 0.61
N LEU A 188 16.44 -11.02 0.21
CA LEU A 188 16.71 -11.97 -0.87
C LEU A 188 16.14 -13.36 -0.56
N ALA A 189 16.31 -13.85 0.68
CA ALA A 189 15.73 -15.14 1.08
C ALA A 189 14.20 -15.15 0.98
N PHE A 190 13.54 -14.05 1.35
CA PHE A 190 12.10 -13.89 1.17
C PHE A 190 11.72 -13.78 -0.31
N TRP A 191 12.40 -12.94 -1.08
CA TRP A 191 12.07 -12.64 -2.47
C TRP A 191 12.22 -13.89 -3.34
N ARG A 192 13.36 -14.58 -3.24
CA ARG A 192 13.62 -15.84 -3.96
C ARG A 192 12.60 -16.93 -3.62
N SER A 193 12.22 -17.06 -2.35
CA SER A 193 11.28 -18.10 -1.93
C SER A 193 9.81 -17.80 -2.20
N THR A 194 9.42 -16.52 -2.22
CA THR A 194 8.01 -16.11 -2.27
C THR A 194 7.63 -15.50 -3.62
N MET A 195 8.52 -14.72 -4.22
CA MET A 195 8.29 -14.08 -5.53
C MET A 195 8.78 -14.95 -6.67
N ASP A 196 9.97 -15.55 -6.55
CA ASP A 196 10.55 -16.40 -7.61
C ASP A 196 10.11 -17.89 -7.54
N ASP A 197 9.32 -18.27 -6.53
CA ASP A 197 8.85 -19.65 -6.26
C ASP A 197 9.95 -20.69 -6.02
N ILE A 198 11.12 -20.27 -5.59
CA ILE A 198 12.25 -21.18 -5.41
C ILE A 198 12.12 -21.92 -4.08
N ALA A 199 12.36 -23.24 -4.11
CA ALA A 199 12.29 -24.07 -2.92
C ALA A 199 13.23 -23.56 -1.80
N PRO A 200 12.78 -23.49 -0.52
CA PRO A 200 13.59 -22.94 0.58
C PRO A 200 14.96 -23.61 0.77
N ALA A 201 15.08 -24.89 0.40
CA ALA A 201 16.36 -25.61 0.42
C ALA A 201 17.35 -25.07 -0.63
N ALA A 202 16.89 -24.83 -1.86
CA ALA A 202 17.72 -24.25 -2.92
C ALA A 202 18.13 -22.80 -2.60
N VAL A 203 17.21 -22.01 -2.01
CA VAL A 203 17.52 -20.65 -1.54
C VAL A 203 18.55 -20.65 -0.42
N ALA A 204 18.45 -21.60 0.52
CA ALA A 204 19.40 -21.76 1.61
C ALA A 204 20.81 -22.07 1.07
N ASP A 205 20.90 -22.97 0.08
CA ASP A 205 22.15 -23.32 -0.57
C ASP A 205 22.75 -22.15 -1.39
N GLU A 206 21.91 -21.42 -2.15
CA GLU A 206 22.31 -20.22 -2.91
C GLU A 206 22.87 -19.12 -1.99
N LEU A 207 22.18 -18.84 -0.89
CA LEU A 207 22.53 -17.74 0.03
C LEU A 207 23.52 -18.15 1.12
N GLY A 208 23.88 -19.43 1.21
CA GLY A 208 24.78 -19.96 2.24
C GLY A 208 24.22 -19.86 3.66
N ILE A 209 22.89 -19.92 3.81
CA ILE A 209 22.18 -19.84 5.11
C ILE A 209 21.45 -21.15 5.42
N SER A 210 20.86 -21.27 6.61
CA SER A 210 20.05 -22.45 6.93
C SER A 210 18.64 -22.33 6.34
N VAL A 211 17.99 -23.47 6.04
CA VAL A 211 16.57 -23.50 5.64
C VAL A 211 15.67 -22.84 6.70
N ALA A 212 16.01 -23.00 7.99
CA ALA A 212 15.31 -22.31 9.08
C ALA A 212 15.43 -20.78 8.99
N SER A 213 16.58 -20.26 8.54
CA SER A 213 16.79 -18.83 8.31
C SER A 213 15.93 -18.31 7.15
N VAL A 214 15.69 -19.12 6.10
CA VAL A 214 14.77 -18.78 5.01
C VAL A 214 13.33 -18.66 5.52
N TRP A 215 12.87 -19.59 6.37
CA TRP A 215 11.55 -19.50 7.00
C TRP A 215 11.42 -18.31 7.94
N GLN A 216 12.44 -18.02 8.76
CA GLN A 216 12.46 -16.84 9.62
C GLN A 216 12.41 -15.54 8.82
N ALA A 217 13.11 -15.47 7.69
CA ALA A 217 13.07 -14.33 6.79
C ALA A 217 11.65 -14.10 6.26
N LYS A 218 10.98 -15.16 5.79
CA LYS A 218 9.59 -15.10 5.32
C LYS A 218 8.64 -14.59 6.39
N SER A 219 8.66 -15.16 7.59
CA SER A 219 7.79 -14.73 8.70
C SER A 219 8.05 -13.28 9.12
N ARG A 220 9.31 -12.84 9.12
CA ARG A 220 9.69 -11.47 9.49
C ARG A 220 9.16 -10.45 8.49
N VAL A 221 9.31 -10.71 7.20
CA VAL A 221 8.82 -9.82 6.14
C VAL A 221 7.29 -9.76 6.15
N ILE A 222 6.60 -10.90 6.24
CA ILE A 222 5.12 -10.92 6.28
C ILE A 222 4.57 -10.17 7.49
N ARG A 223 5.12 -10.39 8.69
CA ARG A 223 4.71 -9.65 9.89
C ARG A 223 4.87 -8.15 9.70
N ARG A 224 5.99 -7.72 9.10
CA ARG A 224 6.25 -6.30 8.89
C ARG A 224 5.32 -5.69 7.85
N LEU A 225 5.02 -6.42 6.78
CA LEU A 225 4.02 -6.00 5.80
C LEU A 225 2.65 -5.83 6.47
N ARG A 226 2.24 -6.77 7.33
CA ARG A 226 1.00 -6.66 8.12
C ARG A 226 0.97 -5.39 8.95
N GLU A 227 2.02 -5.07 9.69
CA GLU A 227 2.09 -3.83 10.47
C GLU A 227 1.92 -2.55 9.63
N LEU A 228 2.13 -2.59 8.31
CA LEU A 228 1.92 -1.44 7.43
C LEU A 228 0.53 -1.44 6.78
N VAL A 229 -0.04 -2.63 6.50
CA VAL A 229 -1.22 -2.77 5.64
C VAL A 229 -2.42 -3.47 6.29
N ASP A 230 -2.29 -4.03 7.51
CA ASP A 230 -3.14 -5.09 8.13
C ASP A 230 -3.47 -4.91 9.64
#